data_AF-A0AAC8QGR0-F1
#
_entry.id   AF-A0AAC8QGR0-F1
#
_cell.length_a   1.000
_cell.length_b   1.000
_cell.length_c   1.000
_cell.angle_alpha   90.00
_cell.angle_beta   90.00
_cell.angle_gamma   90.00
#
_symmetry.space_group_name_H-M   'P 1'
#
loop_
_entity.id
_entity.type
_entity.pdbx_description
1 polymer ?
#
loop_
_entity_poly.entity_id
_entity_poly.type
_entity_poly.pdbx_seq_one_letter_code
_entity_poly.pdbx_strand_id
1 'polypeptide(L)'
;MAERIGIATEVYGRLERGNMLPSVPTFRKLCAVLGLSADEALGLTTENPLPWAPQPPSPEVSEPAELRRLLRRARQLDRNSLRVLSLVAAHLGQKTG
;
A
#
# COMPACT_ATOMS: atom_id res chain seq x y z
N MET A 1 -15.89 -3.85 -20.27
CA MET A 1 -15.25 -4.23 -18.99
C MET A 1 -15.18 -5.73 -18.81
N ALA A 2 -16.30 -6.45 -18.90
CA ALA A 2 -16.34 -7.91 -18.80
C ALA A 2 -15.28 -8.63 -19.68
N GLU A 3 -15.14 -8.23 -20.94
CA GLU A 3 -14.13 -8.75 -21.88
C GLU A 3 -12.68 -8.48 -21.42
N ARG A 4 -12.39 -7.28 -20.89
CA ARG A 4 -11.07 -6.93 -20.35
C ARG A 4 -10.67 -7.79 -19.14
N ILE A 5 -11.65 -8.30 -18.41
CA ILE A 5 -11.46 -9.16 -17.23
C ILE A 5 -11.49 -10.66 -17.64
N GLY A 6 -11.99 -10.97 -18.84
CA GLY A 6 -12.17 -12.33 -19.34
C GLY A 6 -13.38 -13.04 -18.74
N ILE A 7 -14.47 -12.33 -18.47
CA ILE A 7 -15.73 -12.90 -17.95
C ILE A 7 -16.91 -12.53 -18.84
N ALA A 8 -17.99 -13.31 -18.76
CA ALA A 8 -19.23 -13.01 -19.47
C ALA A 8 -19.89 -11.74 -18.92
N THR A 9 -20.53 -10.96 -19.81
CA THR A 9 -21.21 -9.70 -19.46
C THR A 9 -22.27 -9.88 -18.37
N GLU A 10 -23.00 -11.00 -18.40
CA GLU A 10 -23.99 -11.32 -17.36
C GLU A 10 -23.33 -11.56 -15.98
N VAL A 11 -22.17 -12.22 -15.95
CA VAL A 11 -21.39 -12.44 -14.72
C VAL A 11 -20.92 -11.09 -14.17
N TYR A 12 -20.38 -10.23 -15.02
CA TYR A 12 -19.97 -8.88 -14.63
C TYR A 12 -21.15 -8.09 -14.04
N GLY A 13 -22.32 -8.11 -14.69
CA GLY A 13 -23.51 -7.42 -14.17
C GLY A 13 -24.01 -7.96 -12.82
N ARG A 14 -23.88 -9.28 -12.56
CA ARG A 14 -24.21 -9.84 -11.24
C ARG A 14 -23.21 -9.42 -10.15
N LEU A 15 -21.93 -9.32 -10.51
CA LEU A 15 -20.89 -8.83 -9.61
C LEU A 15 -21.17 -7.38 -9.20
N GLU A 16 -21.48 -6.49 -10.15
CA GLU A 16 -21.75 -5.07 -9.83
C GLU A 16 -23.00 -4.86 -8.97
N ARG A 17 -24.00 -5.74 -9.08
CA ARG A 17 -25.21 -5.69 -8.25
C ARG A 17 -25.04 -6.36 -6.88
N GLY A 18 -23.91 -7.00 -6.61
CA GLY A 18 -23.68 -7.74 -5.37
C GLY A 18 -24.43 -9.07 -5.28
N ASN A 19 -25.00 -9.57 -6.37
CA ASN A 19 -25.72 -10.86 -6.42
C ASN A 19 -24.77 -12.07 -6.49
N MET A 20 -23.47 -11.82 -6.66
CA MET A 20 -22.42 -12.82 -6.76
C MET A 20 -21.11 -12.23 -6.27
N LEU A 21 -20.29 -13.05 -5.62
CA LEU A 21 -18.91 -12.70 -5.28
C LEU A 21 -17.94 -13.30 -6.30
N PRO A 22 -16.86 -12.59 -6.66
CA PRO A 22 -15.83 -13.14 -7.52
C PRO A 22 -14.98 -14.15 -6.74
N SER A 23 -14.41 -15.12 -7.44
CA SER A 23 -13.30 -15.90 -6.89
C SER A 23 -12.06 -15.03 -6.70
N VAL A 24 -11.14 -15.43 -5.82
CA VAL A 24 -9.88 -14.68 -5.56
C VAL A 24 -9.10 -14.38 -6.86
N PRO A 25 -8.93 -15.31 -7.82
CA PRO A 25 -8.25 -15.00 -9.08
C PRO A 25 -8.99 -13.95 -9.93
N THR A 26 -10.32 -14.01 -10.00
CA THR A 26 -11.14 -13.04 -10.74
C THR A 26 -11.10 -11.66 -10.08
N PHE A 27 -11.11 -11.62 -8.74
CA PHE A 27 -10.96 -10.39 -7.97
C PHE A 27 -9.60 -9.72 -8.22
N ARG A 28 -8.50 -10.48 -8.25
CA ARG A 28 -7.18 -9.93 -8.60
C ARG A 28 -7.16 -9.32 -10.00
N LYS A 29 -7.80 -9.97 -10.98
CA LYS A 29 -7.90 -9.42 -12.35
C LYS A 29 -8.71 -8.12 -12.38
N LEU A 30 -9.83 -8.08 -11.65
CA LEU A 30 -10.63 -6.86 -11.48
C LEU A 30 -9.78 -5.71 -10.95
N CYS A 31 -9.08 -5.91 -9.84
CA CYS A 31 -8.21 -4.90 -9.23
C CYS A 31 -7.15 -4.39 -10.21
N ALA A 32 -6.48 -5.30 -10.94
CA ALA A 32 -5.45 -4.93 -11.91
C ALA A 32 -6.00 -4.12 -13.11
N VAL A 33 -7.17 -4.49 -13.64
CA VAL A 33 -7.80 -3.81 -14.77
C VAL A 33 -8.35 -2.43 -14.39
N LEU A 34 -8.81 -2.30 -13.14
CA LEU A 34 -9.39 -1.06 -12.59
C LEU A 34 -8.36 -0.14 -11.93
N GLY A 35 -7.14 -0.62 -11.68
CA GLY A 35 -6.10 0.16 -10.99
C GLY A 35 -6.40 0.39 -9.50
N LEU A 36 -7.19 -0.49 -8.88
CA LEU A 36 -7.58 -0.42 -7.47
C LEU A 36 -6.69 -1.29 -6.59
N SER A 37 -6.41 -0.85 -5.37
CA SER A 37 -5.79 -1.69 -4.35
C SER A 37 -6.78 -2.78 -3.89
N ALA A 38 -6.29 -4.00 -3.69
CA ALA A 38 -7.11 -5.08 -3.12
C ALA A 38 -7.56 -4.74 -1.69
N ASP A 39 -6.70 -4.09 -0.91
CA ASP A 39 -7.02 -3.67 0.45
C ASP A 39 -8.11 -2.59 0.45
N GLU A 40 -8.05 -1.65 -0.48
CA GLU A 40 -9.06 -0.60 -0.64
C GLU A 40 -10.40 -1.19 -1.10
N ALA A 41 -10.37 -2.08 -2.11
CA ALA A 41 -11.56 -2.74 -2.64
C ALA A 41 -12.23 -3.68 -1.62
N LEU A 42 -11.48 -4.19 -0.64
CA LEU A 42 -12.00 -5.01 0.47
C LEU A 42 -12.32 -4.19 1.73
N GLY A 43 -12.08 -2.87 1.72
CA GLY A 43 -12.28 -2.02 2.90
C GLY A 43 -11.31 -2.32 4.07
N LEU A 44 -10.12 -2.86 3.76
CA LEU A 44 -9.06 -3.16 4.74
C LEU A 44 -8.15 -1.95 5.00
N THR A 45 -8.24 -0.90 4.18
CA THR A 45 -7.53 0.36 4.42
C THR A 45 -8.04 1.02 5.70
N THR A 46 -7.12 1.32 6.62
CA THR A 46 -7.37 1.75 8.01
C THR A 46 -7.98 3.15 8.17
N GLU A 47 -8.80 3.61 7.23
CA GLU A 47 -9.58 4.85 7.36
C GLU A 47 -10.61 4.74 8.51
N ASN A 48 -10.99 3.50 8.89
CA ASN A 48 -11.77 3.18 10.07
C ASN A 48 -11.23 1.93 10.75
N PRO A 49 -10.44 2.04 11.84
CA PRO A 49 -9.93 0.88 12.56
C PRO A 49 -11.10 0.00 13.01
N LEU A 50 -11.03 -1.31 12.73
CA LEU A 50 -11.95 -2.25 13.33
C LEU A 50 -11.88 -2.10 14.86
N PRO A 51 -13.00 -2.17 15.62
CA PRO A 51 -12.99 -1.96 17.08
C PRO A 51 -12.04 -2.88 17.85
N TRP A 52 -11.64 -3.99 17.22
CA TRP A 52 -10.77 -5.03 17.77
C TRP A 52 -9.40 -5.10 17.07
N ALA A 53 -9.15 -4.29 16.04
CA ALA A 53 -7.84 -4.24 15.42
C ALA A 53 -6.83 -3.67 16.45
N PRO A 54 -5.67 -4.33 16.65
CA PRO A 54 -4.58 -3.71 17.38
C PRO A 54 -4.29 -2.36 16.73
N GLN A 55 -4.37 -1.27 17.50
CA GLN A 55 -3.93 0.02 16.99
C GLN A 55 -2.50 -0.15 16.48
N PRO A 56 -2.18 0.28 15.25
CA PRO A 56 -0.79 0.31 14.82
C PRO A 56 -0.02 1.09 15.91
N PRO A 57 1.16 0.60 16.34
CA PRO A 57 1.93 1.30 17.35
C PRO A 57 2.08 2.74 16.86
N SER A 58 1.71 3.71 17.70
CA SER A 58 1.87 5.12 17.37
C SER A 58 3.29 5.31 16.81
N PRO A 59 3.50 6.04 15.70
CA PRO A 59 4.82 6.19 15.08
C PRO A 59 5.87 6.73 16.07
N GLU A 60 5.44 7.35 17.17
CA GLU A 60 6.29 7.76 18.29
C GLU A 60 6.92 6.61 19.08
N VAL A 61 6.28 5.43 19.14
CA VAL A 61 6.73 4.24 19.88
C VAL A 61 7.67 3.36 19.04
N SER A 62 7.58 3.43 17.71
CA SER A 62 8.35 2.54 16.83
C SER A 62 9.61 3.18 16.22
N GLU A 63 9.69 4.51 16.13
CA GLU A 63 10.84 5.19 15.54
C GLU A 63 11.80 5.79 16.59
N PRO A 64 13.10 5.39 16.59
CA PRO A 64 14.14 6.03 17.39
C PRO A 64 14.15 7.55 17.17
N ALA A 65 14.42 8.32 18.23
CA ALA A 65 14.42 9.78 18.16
C ALA A 65 15.44 10.31 17.13
N GLU A 66 16.53 9.57 16.94
CA GLU A 66 17.58 9.80 15.95
C GLU A 66 17.03 9.69 14.52
N LEU A 67 16.25 8.64 14.23
CA LEU A 67 15.63 8.42 12.93
C LEU A 67 14.61 9.52 12.61
N ARG A 68 13.76 9.88 13.57
CA ARG A 68 12.80 10.98 13.39
C ARG A 68 13.48 12.32 13.09
N ARG A 69 14.57 12.63 13.79
CA ARG A 69 15.37 13.85 13.53
C ARG A 69 16.00 13.83 12.15
N LEU A 70 16.52 12.68 11.72
CA LEU A 70 17.09 12.51 10.38
C LEU A 70 16.03 12.72 9.29
N LEU A 71 14.86 12.09 9.42
CA LEU A 71 13.76 12.23 8.46
C LEU A 71 13.25 13.68 8.37
N ARG A 72 13.17 14.40 9.51
CA ARG A 72 12.82 15.83 9.51
C ARG A 72 13.78 16.67 8.67
N ARG A 73 15.09 16.42 8.78
CA ARG A 73 16.12 17.12 7.99
C ARG A 73 16.09 16.69 6.54
N ALA A 74 15.97 15.39 6.27
CA ALA A 74 15.91 14.85 4.91
C ALA A 74 14.77 15.46 4.10
N ARG A 75 13.59 15.67 4.71
CA ARG A 75 12.43 16.32 4.06
C ARG A 75 12.68 17.77 3.61
N GLN A 76 13.70 18.45 4.15
CA GLN A 76 14.04 19.83 3.80
C GLN A 76 15.16 19.92 2.75
N LEU A 77 15.75 18.79 2.36
CA LEU A 77 16.86 18.74 1.40
C LEU A 77 16.36 18.82 -0.04
N ASP A 78 17.20 19.39 -0.90
CA ASP A 78 16.99 19.36 -2.34
C ASP A 78 17.36 17.97 -2.92
N ARG A 79 17.02 17.78 -4.20
CA ARG A 79 17.16 16.48 -4.87
C ARG A 79 18.61 15.98 -4.90
N ASN A 80 19.59 16.88 -5.02
CA ASN A 80 20.99 16.49 -5.06
C ASN A 80 21.48 16.04 -3.68
N SER A 81 21.14 16.78 -2.64
CA SER A 81 21.49 16.44 -1.25
C SER A 81 20.84 15.13 -0.79
N LEU A 82 19.60 14.86 -1.19
CA LEU A 82 18.94 13.56 -0.94
C LEU A 82 19.66 12.39 -1.61
N ARG A 83 20.19 12.59 -2.81
CA ARG A 83 20.93 11.55 -3.54
C ARG A 83 22.25 11.21 -2.86
N VAL A 84 22.98 12.22 -2.37
CA VAL A 84 24.20 12.01 -1.58
C VAL A 84 23.89 11.29 -0.27
N LEU A 85 22.83 11.70 0.45
CA LEU A 85 22.40 11.02 1.68
C LEU A 85 22.07 9.54 1.44
N SER A 86 21.38 9.23 0.35
CA SER A 86 21.07 7.85 -0.06
C SER A 86 22.33 7.01 -0.32
N LEU A 87 23.36 7.60 -0.96
CA LEU A 87 24.63 6.93 -1.21
C LEU A 87 25.36 6.57 0.10
N VAL A 88 25.40 7.52 1.04
CA VAL A 88 26.02 7.32 2.37
C VAL A 88 25.28 6.23 3.14
N ALA A 89 23.94 6.27 3.17
CA ALA A 89 23.13 5.25 3.83
C ALA A 89 23.38 3.85 3.23
N ALA A 90 23.49 3.75 1.89
CA ALA A 90 23.79 2.50 1.20
C ALA A 90 25.17 1.93 1.56
N HIS A 91 26.17 2.78 1.83
CA HIS A 91 27.51 2.33 2.26
C HIS A 91 27.53 1.91 3.74
N LEU A 92 26.81 2.62 4.60
CA LEU A 92 26.70 2.27 6.03
C LEU A 92 25.96 0.94 6.24
N GLY A 93 24.96 0.64 5.41
CA GLY A 93 24.22 -0.64 5.48
C GLY A 93 25.05 -1.86 5.05
N GLN A 94 26.10 -1.68 4.24
CA GLN A 94 26.97 -2.77 3.78
C GLN A 94 28.04 -3.18 4.80
N LYS A 95 28.37 -2.32 5.77
CA LYS A 95 29.45 -2.56 6.74
C LYS A 95 29.01 -3.37 7.97
N THR A 96 27.74 -3.76 8.03
CA THR A 96 27.15 -4.49 9.16
C THR A 96 26.80 -5.95 8.83
N GLY A 97 27.37 -6.49 7.75
CA GLY A 97 27.24 -7.89 7.32
C GLY A 97 28.51 -8.70 7.60
#